data_AF-A0A8H6V435-F1
#
_entry.id   AF-A0A8H6V435-F1
#
_cell.length_a   1.000
_cell.length_b   1.000
_cell.length_c   1.000
_cell.angle_alpha   90.00
_cell.angle_beta   90.00
_cell.angle_gamma   90.00
#
_symmetry.space_group_name_H-M   'P 1'
#
loop_
_entity.id
_entity.type
_entity.pdbx_description
1 polymer ?
#
loop_
_entity_poly.entity_id
_entity_poly.type
_entity_poly.pdbx_seq_one_letter_code
_entity_poly.pdbx_strand_id
1 'polypeptide(L)'
;MPSSTNNLTSPEVKAKLRPKLKGYRARNDEDDTVRFLETCYMFLPPDGQKNLYNDIWACQSNDELHELAETLDTGLIRPLLANANHTPELGSSYSAEEDTIDLISSDYQKVLERLRKECLQRDGNKCVISGSYDQNSGHPDEALTGPLEAAHILPSVLGGPKDERKALSDVWANLYRYFPALRSRLKFTLEDINRELNAIKMLFPLDREFKAFRLTLEATSTPNRYRVKTFQDFATAYRRFLPADS
;
A
#
# COMPACT_ATOMS: atom_id res chain seq x y z
N MET A 1 3.09 20.99 -5.38
CA MET A 1 2.52 20.44 -6.62
C MET A 1 1.68 19.23 -6.25
N PRO A 2 0.36 19.25 -6.47
CA PRO A 2 -0.49 18.12 -6.12
C PRO A 2 -0.10 16.92 -6.99
N SER A 3 0.06 15.77 -6.35
CA SER A 3 0.22 14.49 -7.02
C SER A 3 -1.13 14.15 -7.63
N SER A 4 -1.40 14.65 -8.84
CA SER A 4 -2.56 14.23 -9.61
C SER A 4 -2.45 12.73 -9.84
N THR A 5 -3.28 11.96 -9.15
CA THR A 5 -3.69 10.66 -9.66
C THR A 5 -4.25 10.93 -11.05
N ASN A 6 -3.52 10.50 -12.08
CA ASN A 6 -3.98 10.61 -13.45
C ASN A 6 -5.26 9.76 -13.54
N ASN A 7 -6.41 10.42 -13.70
CA ASN A 7 -7.69 9.76 -13.95
C ASN A 7 -7.75 9.27 -15.41
N LEU A 8 -6.77 8.45 -15.82
CA LEU A 8 -6.81 7.84 -17.13
C LEU A 8 -7.98 6.87 -17.17
N THR A 9 -8.79 6.99 -18.21
CA THR A 9 -9.86 6.02 -18.45
C THR A 9 -9.30 4.80 -19.18
N SER A 10 -9.93 3.63 -19.02
CA SER A 10 -9.51 2.42 -19.75
C SER A 10 -9.37 2.62 -21.27
N PRO A 11 -10.25 3.38 -21.97
CA PRO A 11 -10.07 3.71 -23.38
C PRO A 11 -8.80 4.51 -23.69
N GLU A 12 -8.42 5.48 -22.85
CA GLU A 12 -7.21 6.30 -23.05
C GLU A 12 -5.94 5.48 -22.87
N VAL A 13 -5.90 4.61 -21.85
CA VAL A 13 -4.78 3.69 -21.61
C VAL A 13 -4.61 2.75 -22.80
N LYS A 14 -5.72 2.14 -23.25
CA LYS A 14 -5.73 1.28 -24.42
C LYS A 14 -5.22 2.03 -25.65
N ALA A 15 -5.71 3.25 -25.91
CA ALA A 15 -5.25 4.03 -27.05
C ALA A 15 -3.73 4.28 -27.03
N LYS A 16 -3.14 4.53 -25.85
CA LYS A 16 -1.70 4.76 -25.68
C LYS A 16 -0.84 3.51 -25.87
N LEU A 17 -1.24 2.37 -25.30
CA LEU A 17 -0.41 1.16 -25.30
C LEU A 17 -0.69 0.22 -26.49
N ARG A 18 -1.88 0.30 -27.09
CA ARG A 18 -2.32 -0.53 -28.21
C ARG A 18 -1.34 -0.63 -29.37
N PRO A 19 -0.63 0.43 -29.79
CA PRO A 19 0.35 0.31 -30.88
C PRO A 19 1.42 -0.77 -30.63
N LYS A 20 1.82 -0.98 -29.36
CA LYS A 20 2.76 -2.04 -28.99
C LYS A 20 2.05 -3.34 -28.65
N LEU A 21 1.03 -3.29 -27.81
CA LEU A 21 0.41 -4.48 -27.22
C LEU A 21 -0.51 -5.24 -28.18
N LYS A 22 -1.00 -4.62 -29.27
CA LYS A 22 -1.86 -5.28 -30.26
C LYS A 22 -1.18 -6.48 -30.95
N GLY A 23 0.15 -6.46 -31.06
CA GLY A 23 0.94 -7.54 -31.67
C GLY A 23 1.19 -8.74 -30.76
N TYR A 24 0.87 -8.62 -29.47
CA TYR A 24 1.10 -9.66 -28.49
C TYR A 24 0.27 -10.92 -28.79
N ARG A 25 0.90 -12.09 -28.66
CA ARG A 25 0.23 -13.39 -28.77
C ARG A 25 0.27 -14.05 -27.40
N ALA A 26 -0.91 -14.27 -26.83
CA ALA A 26 -1.08 -14.98 -25.58
C ALA A 26 -0.47 -16.39 -25.66
N ARG A 27 0.19 -16.80 -24.59
CA ARG A 27 0.82 -18.12 -24.45
C ARG A 27 -0.22 -19.23 -24.23
N ASN A 28 -1.33 -18.91 -23.56
CA ASN A 28 -2.47 -19.79 -23.30
C ASN A 28 -3.73 -18.97 -23.00
N ASP A 29 -4.85 -19.64 -22.69
CA ASP A 29 -6.13 -18.98 -22.42
C ASP A 29 -6.17 -18.21 -21.08
N GLU A 30 -5.20 -18.44 -20.20
CA GLU A 30 -5.08 -17.79 -18.89
C GLU A 30 -4.10 -16.60 -18.91
N ASP A 31 -3.39 -16.39 -20.02
CA ASP A 31 -2.40 -15.33 -20.18
C ASP A 31 -3.08 -13.96 -20.30
N ASP A 32 -3.03 -13.19 -19.21
CA ASP A 32 -3.62 -11.87 -19.10
C ASP A 32 -2.61 -10.72 -19.25
N THR A 33 -1.40 -11.00 -19.77
CA THR A 33 -0.27 -10.06 -19.87
C THR A 33 -0.69 -8.66 -20.35
N VAL A 34 -1.44 -8.57 -21.44
CA VAL A 34 -1.89 -7.28 -22.01
C VAL A 34 -2.79 -6.53 -21.02
N ARG A 35 -3.78 -7.23 -20.44
CA ARG A 35 -4.71 -6.65 -19.48
C ARG A 35 -3.98 -6.23 -18.20
N PHE A 36 -3.04 -7.03 -17.74
CA PHE A 36 -2.23 -6.74 -16.57
C PHE A 36 -1.38 -5.48 -16.76
N LEU A 37 -0.62 -5.39 -17.86
CA LEU A 37 0.21 -4.21 -18.18
C LEU A 37 -0.62 -2.94 -18.37
N GLU A 38 -1.78 -3.04 -19.03
CA GLU A 38 -2.74 -1.92 -19.14
C GLU A 38 -3.23 -1.47 -17.75
N THR A 39 -3.55 -2.43 -16.87
CA THR A 39 -4.03 -2.13 -15.52
C THR A 39 -2.95 -1.47 -14.67
N CYS A 40 -1.73 -2.01 -14.69
CA CYS A 40 -0.57 -1.40 -14.03
C CYS A 40 -0.35 0.03 -14.53
N TYR A 41 -0.33 0.24 -15.86
CA TYR A 41 -0.19 1.58 -16.43
C TYR A 41 -1.31 2.54 -15.98
N MET A 42 -2.55 2.06 -15.88
CA MET A 42 -3.67 2.89 -15.45
C MET A 42 -3.50 3.42 -14.02
N PHE A 43 -3.00 2.59 -13.10
CA PHE A 43 -2.95 2.91 -11.66
C PHE A 43 -1.60 3.43 -11.17
N LEU A 44 -0.52 3.27 -11.93
CA LEU A 44 0.78 3.84 -11.56
C LEU A 44 0.74 5.38 -11.53
N PRO A 45 1.57 6.03 -10.68
CA PRO A 45 1.72 7.48 -10.71
C PRO A 45 2.34 7.92 -12.04
N PRO A 46 2.21 9.21 -12.45
CA PRO A 46 2.66 9.69 -13.77
C PRO A 46 4.10 9.31 -14.14
N ASP A 47 5.04 9.42 -13.19
CA ASP A 47 6.44 9.03 -13.42
C ASP A 47 6.62 7.50 -13.58
N GLY A 48 5.82 6.73 -12.83
CA GLY A 48 5.74 5.27 -12.97
C GLY A 48 5.15 4.84 -14.30
N GLN A 49 4.09 5.51 -14.76
CA GLN A 49 3.50 5.33 -16.09
C GLN A 49 4.54 5.56 -17.18
N LYS A 50 5.32 6.63 -17.08
CA LYS A 50 6.40 6.93 -18.02
C LYS A 50 7.44 5.81 -18.06
N ASN A 51 7.84 5.30 -16.90
CA ASN A 51 8.81 4.21 -16.80
C ASN A 51 8.26 2.91 -17.40
N LEU A 52 7.04 2.51 -17.03
CA LEU A 52 6.39 1.33 -17.59
C LEU A 52 6.18 1.44 -19.11
N TYR A 53 5.79 2.62 -19.61
CA TYR A 53 5.68 2.85 -21.05
C TYR A 53 7.01 2.60 -21.78
N ASN A 54 8.10 3.12 -21.24
CA ASN A 54 9.42 2.93 -21.82
C ASN A 54 9.85 1.46 -21.75
N ASP A 55 9.57 0.77 -20.64
CA ASP A 55 9.90 -0.64 -20.45
C ASP A 55 9.12 -1.52 -21.44
N ILE A 56 7.81 -1.27 -21.62
CA ILE A 56 6.98 -1.92 -22.64
C ILE A 56 7.52 -1.66 -24.06
N TRP A 57 7.97 -0.45 -24.35
CA TRP A 57 8.47 -0.12 -25.69
C TRP A 57 9.84 -0.73 -25.99
N ALA A 58 10.65 -0.93 -24.95
CA ALA A 58 11.96 -1.56 -25.01
C ALA A 58 11.89 -3.07 -25.27
N CYS A 59 10.80 -3.75 -24.85
CA CYS A 59 10.59 -5.16 -25.17
C CYS A 59 10.54 -5.39 -26.69
N GLN A 60 11.36 -6.29 -27.23
CA GLN A 60 11.44 -6.61 -28.66
C GLN A 60 10.61 -7.83 -29.06
N SER A 61 10.14 -8.61 -28.08
CA SER A 61 9.44 -9.87 -28.30
C SER A 61 8.22 -10.03 -27.38
N ASN A 62 7.34 -10.99 -27.72
CA ASN A 62 6.24 -11.37 -26.83
C ASN A 62 6.76 -11.98 -25.53
N ASP A 63 7.89 -12.69 -25.58
CA ASP A 63 8.48 -13.29 -24.38
C ASP A 63 8.97 -12.22 -23.41
N GLU A 64 9.61 -11.17 -23.91
CA GLU A 64 10.03 -10.03 -23.07
C GLU A 64 8.85 -9.25 -22.48
N LEU A 65 7.75 -9.09 -23.24
CA LEU A 65 6.54 -8.44 -22.72
C LEU A 65 5.89 -9.25 -21.60
N HIS A 66 5.87 -10.57 -21.75
CA HIS A 66 5.38 -11.47 -20.71
C HIS A 66 6.30 -11.46 -19.49
N GLU A 67 7.62 -11.53 -19.69
CA GLU A 67 8.61 -11.46 -18.60
C GLU A 67 8.53 -10.13 -17.84
N LEU A 68 8.23 -9.01 -18.52
CA LEU A 68 7.97 -7.73 -17.87
C LEU A 68 6.72 -7.79 -16.97
N ALA A 69 5.64 -8.40 -17.44
CA ALA A 69 4.43 -8.59 -16.63
C ALA A 69 4.71 -9.50 -15.42
N GLU A 70 5.41 -10.61 -15.62
CA GLU A 70 5.82 -11.52 -14.54
C GLU A 70 6.73 -10.83 -13.52
N THR A 71 7.66 -9.98 -13.97
CA THR A 71 8.56 -9.22 -13.09
C THR A 71 7.77 -8.25 -12.20
N LEU A 72 6.74 -7.59 -12.75
CA LEU A 72 5.85 -6.72 -12.00
C LEU A 72 4.97 -7.52 -11.02
N ASP A 73 4.42 -8.65 -11.45
CA ASP A 73 3.54 -9.47 -10.62
C ASP A 73 4.32 -10.09 -9.44
N THR A 74 5.38 -10.84 -9.75
CA THR A 74 6.18 -11.58 -8.76
C THR A 74 7.16 -10.70 -8.00
N GLY A 75 7.63 -9.61 -8.60
CA GLY A 75 8.63 -8.71 -8.01
C GLY A 75 8.05 -7.46 -7.35
N LEU A 76 6.74 -7.22 -7.43
CA LEU A 76 6.11 -6.05 -6.79
C LEU A 76 4.72 -6.37 -6.22
N ILE A 77 3.77 -6.83 -7.04
CA ILE A 77 2.37 -6.95 -6.62
C ILE A 77 2.19 -8.09 -5.60
N ARG A 78 2.55 -9.32 -5.92
CA ARG A 78 2.42 -10.47 -5.00
C ARG A 78 3.21 -10.29 -3.71
N PRO A 79 4.46 -9.79 -3.71
CA PRO A 79 5.17 -9.51 -2.46
C PRO A 79 4.43 -8.51 -1.58
N LEU A 80 3.85 -7.44 -2.15
CA LEU A 80 3.07 -6.48 -1.36
C LEU A 80 1.78 -7.12 -0.81
N LEU A 81 1.08 -7.92 -1.63
CA LEU A 81 -0.15 -8.60 -1.23
C LEU A 81 0.07 -9.66 -0.14
N ALA A 82 1.04 -10.54 -0.34
CA ALA A 82 1.35 -11.63 0.60
C ALA A 82 1.73 -11.09 1.98
N ASN A 83 2.33 -9.90 2.02
CA ASN A 83 2.90 -9.33 3.22
C ASN A 83 2.04 -8.28 3.92
N ALA A 84 0.91 -7.88 3.34
CA ALA A 84 0.14 -6.77 3.90
C ALA A 84 -0.50 -7.10 5.25
N ASN A 85 -0.75 -8.37 5.55
CA ASN A 85 -1.24 -8.82 6.86
C ASN A 85 -0.12 -9.15 7.86
N HIS A 86 1.15 -9.15 7.45
CA HIS A 86 2.29 -9.58 8.28
C HIS A 86 2.93 -8.44 9.10
N THR A 87 2.18 -7.40 9.45
CA THR A 87 2.66 -6.44 10.44
C THR A 87 2.67 -7.10 11.81
N PRO A 88 3.81 -7.24 12.50
CA PRO A 88 3.82 -7.75 13.86
C PRO A 88 2.97 -6.86 14.75
N GLU A 89 1.80 -7.35 15.13
CA GLU A 89 0.95 -6.73 16.13
C GLU A 89 1.64 -6.93 17.47
N LEU A 90 2.26 -5.86 17.99
CA LEU A 90 2.67 -5.85 19.39
C LEU A 90 1.39 -5.89 20.22
N GLY A 91 1.05 -7.09 20.68
CA GLY A 91 -0.02 -7.46 21.61
C GLY A 91 -1.07 -6.38 21.82
N SER A 92 -2.04 -6.29 20.92
CA SER A 92 -3.36 -5.87 21.34
C SER A 92 -3.89 -6.99 22.24
N SER A 93 -4.46 -6.67 23.40
CA SER A 93 -4.93 -7.63 24.40
C SER A 93 -6.06 -8.57 23.92
N TYR A 94 -6.34 -8.61 22.62
CA TYR A 94 -7.54 -9.17 22.01
C TYR A 94 -7.31 -10.08 20.79
N SER A 95 -6.06 -10.34 20.36
CA SER A 95 -5.78 -11.34 19.32
C SER A 95 -5.03 -12.55 19.91
N ALA A 96 -5.79 -13.57 20.28
CA ALA A 96 -5.28 -14.90 20.53
C ALA A 96 -5.04 -15.60 19.19
N GLU A 97 -3.88 -15.35 18.58
CA GLU A 97 -3.28 -16.23 17.56
C GLU A 97 -1.82 -16.46 17.98
N GLU A 98 -1.60 -17.62 18.61
CA GLU A 98 -0.50 -17.93 19.52
C GLU A 98 0.82 -18.38 18.84
N ASP A 99 0.95 -18.30 17.51
CA ASP A 99 2.02 -19.03 16.80
C ASP A 99 3.08 -18.17 16.07
N THR A 100 3.14 -16.84 16.27
CA THR A 100 4.22 -16.01 15.68
C THR A 100 4.91 -15.02 16.62
N ILE A 101 4.59 -15.02 17.92
CA ILE A 101 5.06 -14.01 18.88
C ILE A 101 6.30 -14.50 19.65
N ASP A 102 7.40 -14.85 18.97
CA ASP A 102 8.61 -15.22 19.72
C ASP A 102 9.97 -14.83 19.12
N LEU A 103 10.04 -13.89 18.17
CA LEU A 103 11.34 -13.43 17.66
C LEU A 103 11.44 -11.94 17.30
N ILE A 104 10.66 -11.08 17.95
CA ILE A 104 10.85 -9.63 17.81
C ILE A 104 11.91 -9.17 18.81
N SER A 105 13.06 -8.71 18.32
CA SER A 105 14.09 -8.09 19.17
C SER A 105 13.49 -6.93 19.97
N SER A 106 13.90 -6.80 21.23
CA SER A 106 13.46 -5.71 22.13
C SER A 106 13.71 -4.32 21.54
N ASP A 107 14.74 -4.18 20.69
CA ASP A 107 15.00 -2.92 19.98
C ASP A 107 13.98 -2.63 18.88
N TYR A 108 13.50 -3.66 18.18
CA TYR A 108 12.44 -3.50 17.19
C TYR A 108 11.10 -3.16 17.86
N GLN A 109 10.82 -3.76 19.03
CA GLN A 109 9.64 -3.41 19.82
C GLN A 109 9.63 -1.93 20.21
N LYS A 110 10.76 -1.38 20.70
CA LYS A 110 10.88 0.05 21.01
C LYS A 110 10.65 0.94 19.79
N VAL A 111 11.10 0.51 18.61
CA VAL A 111 10.88 1.24 17.34
C VAL A 111 9.38 1.31 17.03
N LEU A 112 8.67 0.19 17.14
CA LEU A 112 7.21 0.15 16.90
C LEU A 112 6.42 0.94 17.94
N GLU A 113 6.80 0.88 19.21
CA GLU A 113 6.18 1.69 20.28
C GLU A 113 6.37 3.19 20.02
N ARG A 114 7.58 3.60 19.63
CA ARG A 114 7.86 4.99 19.23
C ARG A 114 6.99 5.41 18.06
N LEU A 115 6.93 4.60 17.00
CA LEU A 115 6.10 4.84 15.82
C LEU A 115 4.62 5.01 16.21
N ARG A 116 4.10 4.10 17.05
CA ARG A 116 2.72 4.17 17.53
C ARG A 116 2.45 5.49 18.25
N LYS A 117 3.35 5.95 19.11
CA LYS A 117 3.21 7.21 19.84
C LYS A 117 3.28 8.42 18.90
N GLU A 118 4.25 8.45 17.99
CA GLU A 118 4.45 9.54 17.02
C GLU A 118 3.24 9.68 16.09
N CYS A 119 2.74 8.57 15.53
CA CYS A 119 1.52 8.58 14.72
C CYS A 119 0.29 9.02 15.51
N LEU A 120 0.16 8.60 16.78
CA LEU A 120 -0.98 8.97 17.62
C LEU A 120 -1.04 10.48 17.84
N GLN A 121 0.11 11.08 18.17
CA GLN A 121 0.24 12.52 18.36
C GLN A 121 -0.02 13.28 17.06
N ARG A 122 0.54 12.81 15.93
CA ARG A 122 0.34 13.44 14.62
C ARG A 122 -1.13 13.44 14.20
N ASP A 123 -1.83 12.34 14.45
CA ASP A 123 -3.22 12.13 14.01
C ASP A 123 -4.24 12.65 15.04
N GLY A 124 -3.79 13.45 16.03
CA GLY A 124 -4.65 14.11 17.01
C GLY A 124 -5.37 13.14 17.94
N ASN A 125 -4.73 12.01 18.26
CA ASN A 125 -5.25 10.91 19.06
C ASN A 125 -6.49 10.24 18.47
N LYS A 126 -6.66 10.28 17.15
CA LYS A 126 -7.85 9.76 16.46
C LYS A 126 -7.51 8.81 15.32
N CYS A 127 -8.47 7.94 15.00
CA CYS A 127 -8.51 7.26 13.72
C CYS A 127 -8.71 8.29 12.61
N VAL A 128 -7.85 8.28 11.59
CA VAL A 128 -7.94 9.24 10.48
C VAL A 128 -9.17 9.04 9.59
N ILE A 129 -9.79 7.85 9.64
CA ILE A 129 -10.95 7.49 8.82
C ILE A 129 -12.25 7.79 9.57
N SER A 130 -12.42 7.21 10.76
CA SER A 130 -13.68 7.30 11.51
C SER A 130 -13.77 8.53 12.41
N GLY A 131 -12.64 9.19 12.71
CA GLY A 131 -12.56 10.24 13.72
C GLY A 131 -12.71 9.76 15.17
N SER A 132 -12.84 8.44 15.40
CA SER A 132 -12.89 7.86 16.74
C SER A 132 -11.58 8.10 17.49
N TYR A 133 -11.66 8.45 18.76
CA TYR A 133 -10.51 8.69 19.61
C TYR A 133 -9.90 7.38 20.11
N ASP A 134 -8.61 7.42 20.39
CA ASP A 134 -7.93 6.34 21.11
C ASP A 134 -8.49 6.19 22.53
N GLN A 135 -8.90 4.97 22.87
CA GLN A 135 -9.51 4.65 24.16
C GLN A 135 -8.58 4.83 25.36
N ASN A 136 -7.26 4.84 25.14
CA ASN A 136 -6.24 4.93 26.19
C ASN A 136 -5.66 6.35 26.32
N SER A 137 -6.20 7.31 25.57
CA SER A 137 -5.71 8.68 25.49
C SER A 137 -6.77 9.69 25.91
N GLY A 138 -6.35 10.92 26.21
CA GLY A 138 -7.30 12.00 26.51
C GLY A 138 -8.20 12.30 25.31
N HIS A 139 -9.51 12.30 25.54
CA HIS A 139 -10.55 12.60 24.55
C HIS A 139 -11.65 13.48 25.15
N PRO A 140 -12.43 14.20 24.32
CA PRO A 140 -13.62 14.92 24.79
C PRO A 140 -14.67 13.97 25.38
N ASP A 141 -15.53 14.50 26.25
CA ASP A 141 -16.70 13.79 26.74
C ASP A 141 -17.62 13.41 25.56
N GLU A 142 -18.26 12.25 25.65
CA GLU A 142 -19.16 11.69 24.62
C GLU A 142 -18.51 11.34 23.27
N ALA A 143 -17.18 11.47 23.14
CA ALA A 143 -16.48 11.05 21.93
C ALA A 143 -16.59 9.52 21.72
N LEU A 144 -16.77 9.09 20.47
CA LEU A 144 -16.63 7.67 20.11
C LEU A 144 -15.16 7.26 20.29
N THR A 145 -14.92 6.23 21.10
CA THR A 145 -13.59 5.70 21.36
C THR A 145 -13.42 4.28 20.83
N GLY A 146 -12.17 3.88 20.61
CA GLY A 146 -11.82 2.51 20.31
C GLY A 146 -10.31 2.29 20.23
N PRO A 147 -9.86 1.02 20.11
CA PRO A 147 -8.45 0.71 19.98
C PRO A 147 -7.91 1.17 18.62
N LEU A 148 -6.81 1.93 18.63
CA LEU A 148 -6.15 2.40 17.41
C LEU A 148 -4.82 1.69 17.16
N GLU A 149 -4.65 1.22 15.92
CA GLU A 149 -3.39 0.66 15.42
C GLU A 149 -2.64 1.68 14.56
N ALA A 150 -1.31 1.51 14.48
CA ALA A 150 -0.50 2.19 13.48
C ALA A 150 -0.45 1.32 12.22
N ALA A 151 -1.32 1.61 11.27
CA ALA A 151 -1.43 0.92 9.99
C ALA A 151 -0.30 1.37 9.05
N HIS A 152 0.61 0.46 8.70
CA HIS A 152 1.64 0.76 7.71
C HIS A 152 1.05 0.89 6.30
N ILE A 153 1.48 1.89 5.52
CA ILE A 153 1.08 2.10 4.12
C ILE A 153 1.81 1.11 3.21
N LEU A 154 3.13 1.05 3.31
CA LEU A 154 3.97 -0.02 2.76
C LEU A 154 4.21 -1.07 3.85
N PRO A 155 4.03 -2.38 3.57
CA PRO A 155 4.15 -3.43 4.57
C PRO A 155 5.44 -3.37 5.39
N SER A 156 5.34 -3.51 6.71
CA SER A 156 6.46 -3.36 7.65
C SER A 156 7.60 -4.37 7.44
N VAL A 157 7.28 -5.55 6.93
CA VAL A 157 8.25 -6.59 6.54
C VAL A 157 9.27 -6.10 5.50
N LEU A 158 8.95 -5.08 4.70
CA LEU A 158 9.89 -4.52 3.73
C LEU A 158 11.11 -3.85 4.40
N GLY A 159 11.01 -3.56 5.70
CA GLY A 159 12.10 -3.07 6.55
C GLY A 159 12.75 -4.15 7.42
N GLY A 160 12.55 -5.43 7.09
CA GLY A 160 12.96 -6.59 7.88
C GLY A 160 14.47 -6.74 8.12
N PRO A 161 14.87 -7.77 8.89
CA PRO A 161 16.25 -8.02 9.27
C PRO A 161 17.20 -8.09 8.07
N LYS A 162 18.49 -7.83 8.32
CA LYS A 162 19.53 -7.70 7.27
C LYS A 162 19.60 -8.90 6.31
N ASP A 163 19.29 -10.10 6.77
CA ASP A 163 19.44 -11.34 6.01
C ASP A 163 18.32 -11.54 4.96
N GLU A 164 17.18 -10.87 5.11
CA GLU A 164 16.07 -10.88 4.14
C GLU A 164 16.17 -9.75 3.11
N ARG A 165 17.09 -8.79 3.29
CA ARG A 165 17.23 -7.62 2.41
C ARG A 165 17.56 -7.98 0.97
N LYS A 166 18.22 -9.11 0.72
CA LYS A 166 18.50 -9.57 -0.64
C LYS A 166 17.23 -10.02 -1.35
N ALA A 167 16.35 -10.74 -0.66
CA ALA A 167 15.05 -11.14 -1.19
C ALA A 167 14.11 -9.93 -1.42
N LEU A 168 14.24 -8.89 -0.59
CA LEU A 168 13.48 -7.65 -0.71
C LEU A 168 14.09 -6.63 -1.68
N SER A 169 15.32 -6.86 -2.15
CA SER A 169 16.03 -5.94 -3.04
C SER A 169 15.27 -5.72 -4.35
N ASP A 170 14.68 -6.78 -4.90
CA ASP A 170 13.93 -6.70 -6.15
C ASP A 170 12.60 -5.95 -5.95
N VAL A 171 11.94 -6.14 -4.81
CA VAL A 171 10.75 -5.37 -4.43
C VAL A 171 11.07 -3.88 -4.34
N TRP A 172 12.17 -3.53 -3.67
CA TRP A 172 12.60 -2.14 -3.57
C TRP A 172 13.04 -1.55 -4.90
N ALA A 173 13.72 -2.32 -5.75
CA ALA A 173 14.10 -1.89 -7.09
C ALA A 173 12.85 -1.56 -7.93
N ASN A 174 11.83 -2.43 -7.90
CA ASN A 174 10.56 -2.20 -8.57
C ASN A 174 9.78 -1.02 -7.97
N LEU A 175 9.75 -0.88 -6.64
CA LEU A 175 9.14 0.28 -5.97
C LEU A 175 9.79 1.58 -6.43
N TYR A 176 11.12 1.67 -6.50
CA TYR A 176 11.78 2.88 -6.98
C TYR A 176 11.64 3.10 -8.49
N ARG A 177 11.51 2.04 -9.28
CA ARG A 177 11.25 2.14 -10.72
C ARG A 177 9.85 2.70 -10.99
N TYR A 178 8.83 2.17 -10.33
CA TYR A 178 7.44 2.48 -10.66
C TYR A 178 6.78 3.50 -9.72
N PHE A 179 7.39 3.78 -8.57
CA PHE A 179 7.04 4.87 -7.65
C PHE A 179 8.26 5.75 -7.33
N PRO A 180 8.91 6.36 -8.35
CA PRO A 180 10.20 7.04 -8.18
C PRO A 180 10.17 8.21 -7.19
N ALA A 181 8.98 8.79 -6.95
CA ALA A 181 8.77 9.83 -5.95
C ALA A 181 9.16 9.39 -4.51
N LEU A 182 9.13 8.09 -4.21
CA LEU A 182 9.61 7.56 -2.93
C LEU A 182 11.06 8.00 -2.68
N ARG A 183 11.94 7.80 -3.66
CA ARG A 183 13.37 8.17 -3.53
C ARG A 183 13.64 9.63 -3.87
N SER A 184 13.07 10.13 -4.97
CA SER A 184 13.43 11.46 -5.48
C SER A 184 12.83 12.62 -4.67
N ARG A 185 11.63 12.42 -4.11
CA ARG A 185 10.88 13.48 -3.41
C ARG A 185 10.78 13.22 -1.92
N LEU A 186 10.43 12.01 -1.50
CA LEU A 186 10.28 11.68 -0.09
C LEU A 186 11.61 11.28 0.57
N LYS A 187 12.65 10.99 -0.24
CA LYS A 187 13.92 10.44 0.23
C LYS A 187 13.72 9.18 1.11
N PHE A 188 12.65 8.44 0.82
CA PHE A 188 12.21 7.30 1.59
C PHE A 188 13.00 6.06 1.18
N THR A 189 13.68 5.44 2.14
CA THR A 189 14.46 4.22 1.95
C THR A 189 13.92 3.06 2.78
N LEU A 190 14.55 1.89 2.68
CA LEU A 190 14.16 0.72 3.47
C LEU A 190 14.27 0.97 4.99
N GLU A 191 15.19 1.84 5.40
CA GLU A 191 15.38 2.25 6.78
C GLU A 191 14.22 3.11 7.31
N ASP A 192 13.43 3.71 6.41
CA ASP A 192 12.31 4.59 6.76
C ASP A 192 10.98 3.84 6.92
N ILE A 193 10.94 2.51 6.74
CA ILE A 193 9.69 1.72 6.80
C ILE A 193 8.91 1.91 8.10
N ASN A 194 9.62 2.06 9.22
CA ASN A 194 9.02 2.28 10.54
C ASN A 194 9.01 3.76 10.96
N ARG A 195 8.89 4.67 9.99
CA ARG A 195 8.68 6.10 10.24
C ARG A 195 7.22 6.47 10.09
N GLU A 196 6.86 7.56 10.76
CA GLU A 196 5.52 8.13 10.78
C GLU A 196 4.99 8.40 9.36
N LEU A 197 5.85 8.73 8.39
CA LEU A 197 5.45 8.95 7.00
C LEU A 197 4.82 7.71 6.34
N ASN A 198 5.17 6.52 6.81
CA ASN A 198 4.67 5.25 6.29
C ASN A 198 3.61 4.60 7.19
N ALA A 199 3.08 5.31 8.19
CA ALA A 199 2.07 4.75 9.08
C ALA A 199 0.96 5.75 9.41
N ILE A 200 -0.25 5.24 9.62
CA ILE A 200 -1.45 6.04 9.86
C ILE A 200 -2.26 5.43 11.00
N LYS A 201 -2.84 6.26 11.88
CA LYS A 201 -3.74 5.75 12.92
C LYS A 201 -5.09 5.33 12.37
N MET A 202 -5.40 4.06 12.55
CA MET A 202 -6.66 3.47 12.14
C MET A 202 -7.31 2.70 13.30
N LEU A 203 -8.63 2.75 13.37
CA LEU A 203 -9.41 1.93 14.27
C LEU A 203 -9.14 0.45 13.93
N PHE A 204 -8.91 -0.40 14.92
CA PHE A 204 -8.52 -1.81 14.73
C PHE A 204 -9.26 -2.57 13.60
N PRO A 205 -10.60 -2.61 13.53
CA PRO A 205 -11.32 -3.21 12.40
C PRO A 205 -10.98 -2.60 11.03
N LEU A 206 -10.79 -1.27 10.94
CA LEU A 206 -10.45 -0.61 9.69
C LEU A 206 -8.99 -0.86 9.27
N ASP A 207 -8.07 -0.99 10.23
CA ASP A 207 -6.69 -1.41 9.97
C ASP A 207 -6.64 -2.79 9.28
N ARG A 208 -7.42 -3.76 9.77
CA ARG A 208 -7.50 -5.10 9.16
C ARG A 208 -8.07 -5.06 7.74
N GLU A 209 -9.11 -4.25 7.50
CA GLU A 209 -9.66 -4.08 6.15
C GLU A 209 -8.68 -3.37 5.20
N PHE A 210 -7.91 -2.42 5.72
CA PHE A 210 -6.89 -1.70 4.96
C PHE A 210 -5.73 -2.62 4.56
N LYS A 211 -5.17 -3.36 5.52
CA LYS A 211 -4.11 -4.37 5.29
C LYS A 211 -4.55 -5.47 4.33
N ALA A 212 -5.81 -5.87 4.38
CA ALA A 212 -6.35 -6.86 3.45
C ALA A 212 -6.73 -6.29 2.06
N PHE A 213 -6.39 -5.03 1.75
CA PHE A 213 -6.75 -4.33 0.51
C PHE A 213 -8.26 -4.28 0.22
N ARG A 214 -9.11 -4.39 1.24
CA ARG A 214 -10.56 -4.22 1.12
C ARG A 214 -10.99 -2.76 1.27
N LEU A 215 -10.05 -1.91 1.68
CA LEU A 215 -10.17 -0.47 1.86
C LEU A 215 -8.90 0.22 1.34
N THR A 216 -9.04 1.38 0.70
CA THR A 216 -7.89 2.22 0.31
C THR A 216 -8.18 3.71 0.47
N LEU A 217 -7.13 4.53 0.43
CA LEU A 217 -7.16 5.98 0.51
C LEU A 217 -6.69 6.58 -0.82
N GLU A 218 -7.61 7.14 -1.60
CA GLU A 218 -7.28 7.82 -2.85
C GLU A 218 -6.96 9.29 -2.61
N ALA A 219 -5.81 9.76 -3.10
CA ALA A 219 -5.44 11.17 -3.00
C ALA A 219 -6.45 12.07 -3.73
N THR A 220 -6.74 13.23 -3.16
CA THR A 220 -7.57 14.27 -3.80
C THR A 220 -6.70 15.43 -4.32
N SER A 221 -7.32 16.39 -4.99
CA SER A 221 -6.66 17.64 -5.38
C SER A 221 -6.23 18.50 -4.17
N THR A 222 -6.82 18.24 -2.99
CA THR A 222 -6.50 18.95 -1.76
C THR A 222 -5.43 18.18 -0.99
N PRO A 223 -4.28 18.80 -0.65
CA PRO A 223 -3.25 18.16 0.17
C PRO A 223 -3.83 17.63 1.49
N ASN A 224 -3.36 16.45 1.92
CA ASN A 224 -3.78 15.78 3.16
C ASN A 224 -5.28 15.44 3.25
N ARG A 225 -5.99 15.45 2.11
CA ARG A 225 -7.37 14.99 2.02
C ARG A 225 -7.45 13.81 1.07
N TYR A 226 -8.08 12.75 1.55
CA TYR A 226 -8.20 11.48 0.85
C TYR A 226 -9.67 11.09 0.71
N ARG A 227 -10.01 10.43 -0.40
CA ARG A 227 -11.29 9.74 -0.55
C ARG A 227 -11.10 8.30 -0.08
N VAL A 228 -11.95 7.86 0.83
CA VAL A 228 -12.01 6.47 1.25
C VAL A 228 -12.70 5.68 0.15
N LYS A 229 -12.16 4.52 -0.22
CA LYS A 229 -12.77 3.62 -1.21
C LYS A 229 -12.74 2.20 -0.70
N THR A 230 -13.91 1.56 -0.69
CA THR A 230 -14.07 0.15 -0.33
C THR A 230 -14.15 -0.73 -1.57
N PHE A 231 -13.74 -1.99 -1.45
CA PHE A 231 -13.90 -3.01 -2.48
C PHE A 231 -14.99 -4.02 -2.09
N GLN A 232 -15.32 -4.94 -3.01
CA GLN A 232 -16.47 -5.83 -2.92
C GLN A 232 -16.55 -6.61 -1.59
N ASP A 233 -15.39 -7.03 -1.07
CA ASP A 233 -15.32 -7.87 0.13
C ASP A 233 -15.25 -7.08 1.45
N PHE A 234 -15.33 -5.75 1.39
CA PHE A 234 -15.29 -4.92 2.60
C PHE A 234 -16.43 -5.28 3.57
N ALA A 235 -16.07 -5.57 4.81
CA ALA A 235 -17.02 -5.99 5.83
C ALA A 235 -18.08 -4.90 6.10
N THR A 236 -19.34 -5.17 5.75
CA THR A 236 -20.42 -4.18 5.76
C THR A 236 -20.75 -3.64 7.15
N ALA A 237 -20.47 -4.41 8.21
CA ALA A 237 -20.61 -4.00 9.61
C ALA A 237 -19.75 -2.77 9.95
N TYR A 238 -18.65 -2.53 9.22
CA TYR A 238 -17.74 -1.43 9.48
C TYR A 238 -18.07 -0.15 8.70
N ARG A 239 -19.11 -0.17 7.85
CA ARG A 239 -19.54 1.02 7.08
C ARG A 239 -19.91 2.21 7.96
N ARG A 240 -20.44 1.96 9.16
CA ARG A 240 -20.76 3.00 10.15
C ARG A 240 -19.55 3.81 10.62
N PHE A 241 -18.34 3.29 10.42
CA PHE A 241 -17.08 3.95 10.78
C PHE A 241 -16.48 4.74 9.62
N LEU A 242 -17.07 4.67 8.43
CA LEU A 242 -16.59 5.42 7.28
C LEU A 242 -17.23 6.81 7.24
N PRO A 243 -16.57 7.82 6.62
CA PRO A 243 -17.17 9.13 6.40
C PRO A 243 -18.48 9.06 5.60
N ALA A 244 -19.40 9.99 5.80
CA ALA A 244 -20.72 9.97 5.12
C ALA A 244 -20.64 9.99 3.58
N ASP A 245 -19.54 10.48 3.00
CA ASP A 245 -19.32 10.63 1.56
C ASP A 245 -18.44 9.51 0.95
N SER A 246 -18.34 8.35 1.61
CA SER A 246 -17.48 7.23 1.20
C SER A 246 -18.19 6.07 0.51
#